data_AF-B0KAZ4-F1
#
_entry.id   AF-B0KAZ4-F1
#
_cell.length_a   1.000
_cell.length_b   1.000
_cell.length_c   1.000
_cell.angle_alpha   90.00
_cell.angle_beta   90.00
_cell.angle_gamma   90.00
#
_symmetry.space_group_name_H-M   'P 1'
#
loop_
_entity.id
_entity.type
_entity.pdbx_description
1 polymer ?
#
loop_
_entity_poly.entity_id
_entity_poly.type
_entity_poly.pdbx_seq_one_letter_code
_entity_poly.pdbx_strand_id
1 'polypeptide(L)'
;MPSEVYVKLEIEEDHLKRLSNLLERDKTHLQDKERIALFHILSGKDSLYQNIDKIYDFKDHTIKPECLDDGEWTNEDRKLIALAFNLYNNYKITPLEVFSGLSKDSFLLALAGIVERIYS
;
A
#
# COMPACT_ATOMS: atom_id res chain seq x y z
N MET A 1 -3.05 24.62 -15.48
CA MET A 1 -3.65 24.85 -14.14
C MET A 1 -4.98 24.11 -13.94
N PRO A 2 -5.87 23.94 -14.94
CA PRO A 2 -6.97 22.95 -14.83
C PRO A 2 -6.46 21.50 -14.96
N SER A 3 -5.54 21.25 -15.89
CA SER A 3 -5.02 19.91 -16.23
C SER A 3 -4.41 19.15 -15.05
N GLU A 4 -3.57 19.79 -14.24
CA GLU A 4 -2.94 19.16 -13.07
C GLU A 4 -3.94 18.76 -11.99
N VAL A 5 -5.03 19.52 -11.84
CA VAL A 5 -6.10 19.20 -10.89
C VAL A 5 -6.86 17.98 -11.37
N TYR A 6 -7.23 17.92 -12.65
CA TYR A 6 -7.90 16.75 -13.24
C TYR A 6 -7.06 15.48 -13.13
N VAL A 7 -5.76 15.56 -13.42
CA VAL A 7 -4.84 14.41 -13.29
C VAL A 7 -4.76 13.91 -11.85
N LYS A 8 -4.72 14.81 -10.85
CA LYS A 8 -4.71 14.38 -9.44
C LYS A 8 -6.01 13.70 -9.01
N LEU A 9 -7.15 14.24 -9.44
CA LEU A 9 -8.46 13.63 -9.17
C LEU A 9 -8.56 12.23 -9.81
N GLU A 10 -8.07 12.07 -11.04
CA GLU A 10 -8.05 10.79 -11.74
C GLU A 10 -7.17 9.77 -11.00
N ILE A 11 -5.98 10.17 -10.54
CA ILE A 11 -5.09 9.32 -9.72
C ILE A 11 -5.78 8.88 -8.42
N GLU A 12 -6.49 9.78 -7.75
CA GLU A 12 -7.21 9.49 -6.51
C GLU A 12 -8.39 8.53 -6.75
N GLU A 13 -9.18 8.76 -7.81
CA GLU A 13 -10.26 7.85 -8.20
C GLU A 13 -9.74 6.45 -8.51
N ASP A 14 -8.62 6.34 -9.24
CA ASP A 14 -8.03 5.05 -9.59
C ASP A 14 -7.47 4.33 -8.36
N HIS A 15 -6.86 5.08 -7.43
CA HIS A 15 -6.44 4.53 -6.14
C HIS A 15 -7.62 3.95 -5.35
N LEU A 16 -8.73 4.68 -5.24
CA LEU A 16 -9.94 4.23 -4.53
C LEU A 16 -10.59 3.01 -5.19
N LYS A 17 -10.68 2.98 -6.53
CA LYS A 17 -11.18 1.82 -7.28
C LYS A 17 -10.33 0.58 -7.00
N ARG A 18 -9.00 0.71 -7.05
CA ARG A 18 -8.07 -0.38 -6.74
C ARG A 18 -8.20 -0.85 -5.30
N LEU A 19 -8.33 0.07 -4.35
CA LEU A 19 -8.55 -0.27 -2.95
C LEU A 19 -9.84 -1.09 -2.77
N SER A 20 -10.96 -0.64 -3.33
CA SER A 20 -12.24 -1.38 -3.28
C SER A 20 -12.08 -2.81 -3.82
N ASN A 21 -11.42 -2.94 -4.98
CA ASN A 21 -11.18 -4.25 -5.59
C ASN A 21 -10.40 -5.19 -4.66
N LEU A 22 -9.36 -4.71 -3.97
CA LEU A 22 -8.57 -5.54 -3.06
C LEU A 22 -9.38 -5.95 -1.82
N LEU A 23 -10.14 -5.03 -1.24
CA LEU A 23 -10.99 -5.29 -0.08
C LEU A 23 -12.10 -6.29 -0.41
N GLU A 24 -12.76 -6.15 -1.56
CA GLU A 24 -13.78 -7.07 -2.03
C GLU A 24 -13.20 -8.46 -2.33
N ARG A 25 -12.03 -8.51 -2.98
CA ARG A 25 -11.33 -9.75 -3.32
C ARG A 25 -10.94 -10.54 -2.06
N ASP A 26 -10.43 -9.87 -1.04
CA ASP A 26 -10.07 -10.49 0.24
C ASP A 26 -11.30 -10.77 1.13
N LYS A 27 -12.42 -10.09 0.88
CA LYS A 27 -13.58 -10.03 1.78
C LYS A 27 -13.21 -9.42 3.14
N THR A 28 -12.39 -8.36 3.10
CA THR A 28 -11.94 -7.64 4.29
C THR A 28 -13.13 -7.09 5.06
N HIS A 29 -13.16 -7.34 6.37
CA HIS A 29 -14.17 -6.75 7.24
C HIS A 29 -13.93 -5.24 7.40
N LEU A 30 -14.99 -4.43 7.43
CA LEU A 30 -14.90 -2.96 7.50
C LEU A 30 -14.19 -2.42 8.76
N GLN A 31 -14.06 -3.25 9.80
CA GLN A 31 -13.36 -2.92 11.04
C GLN A 31 -11.90 -3.42 11.08
N ASP A 32 -11.46 -4.15 10.05
CA ASP A 32 -10.08 -4.65 9.97
C ASP A 32 -9.15 -3.54 9.44
N LYS A 33 -8.78 -2.63 10.34
CA LYS A 33 -7.97 -1.44 10.00
C LYS A 33 -6.56 -1.80 9.60
N GLU A 34 -6.06 -2.91 10.12
CA GLU A 34 -4.81 -3.56 9.76
C GLU A 34 -4.75 -3.83 8.25
N ARG A 35 -5.73 -4.58 7.74
CA ARG A 35 -5.76 -5.01 6.34
C ARG A 35 -6.21 -3.91 5.40
N ILE A 36 -7.10 -3.02 5.85
CA ILE A 36 -7.46 -1.83 5.08
C ILE A 36 -6.23 -0.94 4.85
N ALA A 37 -5.43 -0.67 5.87
CA ALA A 37 -4.21 0.13 5.73
C ALA A 37 -3.14 -0.54 4.85
N LEU A 38 -2.99 -1.87 4.96
CA LEU A 38 -2.15 -2.67 4.05
C LEU A 38 -2.56 -2.44 2.59
N PHE A 39 -3.83 -2.69 2.27
CA PHE A 39 -4.32 -2.55 0.90
C PHE A 39 -4.35 -1.12 0.41
N HIS A 40 -4.56 -0.14 1.29
CA HIS A 40 -4.47 1.28 0.94
C HIS A 40 -3.09 1.64 0.38
N ILE A 41 -2.00 1.16 1.00
CA ILE A 41 -0.65 1.38 0.45
C ILE A 41 -0.46 0.61 -0.86
N LEU A 42 -0.83 -0.68 -0.89
CA LEU A 42 -0.57 -1.54 -2.05
C LEU A 42 -1.39 -1.16 -3.29
N SER A 43 -2.57 -0.55 -3.11
CA SER A 43 -3.38 -0.01 -4.22
C SER A 43 -2.93 1.38 -4.67
N GLY A 44 -2.08 2.07 -3.91
CA GLY A 44 -1.63 3.44 -4.20
C GLY A 44 -0.55 3.56 -5.27
N LYS A 45 0.04 2.44 -5.70
CA LYS A 45 1.07 2.41 -6.75
C LYS A 45 0.80 1.26 -7.72
N ASP A 46 0.80 1.58 -9.02
CA ASP A 46 0.47 0.61 -10.08
C ASP A 46 1.35 -0.64 -10.06
N SER A 47 2.66 -0.46 -9.85
CA SER A 47 3.64 -1.57 -9.77
C SER A 47 3.26 -2.59 -8.69
N LEU A 48 2.78 -2.11 -7.54
CA LEU A 48 2.39 -2.95 -6.40
C LEU A 48 1.05 -3.64 -6.67
N TYR A 49 0.05 -2.88 -7.15
CA TYR A 49 -1.27 -3.42 -7.42
C TYR A 49 -1.26 -4.50 -8.51
N GLN A 50 -0.52 -4.27 -9.61
CA GLN A 50 -0.41 -5.25 -10.71
C GLN A 50 0.27 -6.55 -10.29
N ASN A 51 1.08 -6.51 -9.23
CA ASN A 51 1.82 -7.66 -8.70
C ASN A 51 1.32 -8.09 -7.31
N ILE A 52 0.08 -7.76 -6.96
CA ILE A 52 -0.46 -7.94 -5.60
C ILE A 52 -0.37 -9.40 -5.12
N ASP A 53 -0.53 -10.36 -6.02
CA ASP A 53 -0.45 -11.80 -5.71
C ASP A 53 0.96 -12.28 -5.31
N LYS A 54 2.00 -11.50 -5.62
CA LYS A 54 3.37 -11.73 -5.12
C LYS A 54 3.56 -11.21 -3.70
N ILE A 55 2.76 -10.23 -3.28
CA ILE A 55 2.90 -9.52 -2.00
C ILE A 55 1.97 -10.10 -0.93
N TYR A 56 0.79 -10.56 -1.33
CA TYR A 56 -0.27 -11.01 -0.42
C TYR A 56 -0.97 -12.27 -0.96
N ASP A 57 -1.26 -13.21 -0.06
CA ASP A 57 -2.04 -14.41 -0.32
C ASP A 57 -3.50 -14.21 0.05
N PHE A 58 -4.38 -14.05 -0.94
CA PHE A 58 -5.82 -13.89 -0.73
C PHE A 58 -6.54 -15.17 -0.29
N LYS A 59 -5.90 -16.34 -0.43
CA LYS A 59 -6.49 -17.61 -0.01
C LYS A 59 -6.22 -17.85 1.47
N ASP A 60 -4.99 -17.63 1.90
CA ASP A 60 -4.57 -17.87 3.28
C ASP A 60 -4.65 -16.60 4.16
N HIS A 61 -4.96 -15.44 3.55
CA HIS A 61 -5.05 -14.12 4.17
C HIS A 61 -3.73 -13.69 4.86
N THR A 62 -2.60 -13.99 4.23
CA THR A 62 -1.26 -13.75 4.76
C THR A 62 -0.42 -12.90 3.82
N ILE A 63 0.44 -12.07 4.40
CA ILE A 63 1.51 -11.41 3.64
C ILE A 63 2.56 -12.43 3.17
N LYS A 64 3.33 -12.06 2.15
CA LYS A 64 4.46 -12.83 1.60
C LYS A 64 5.78 -12.07 1.80
N PRO A 65 6.38 -12.08 3.01
CA PRO A 65 7.60 -11.32 3.30
C PRO A 65 8.77 -11.63 2.36
N GLU A 66 8.84 -12.85 1.85
CA GLU A 66 9.83 -13.31 0.88
C GLU A 66 9.87 -12.47 -0.40
N CYS A 67 8.76 -11.79 -0.75
CA CYS A 67 8.76 -10.92 -1.93
C CYS A 67 9.76 -9.76 -1.81
N LEU A 68 10.12 -9.32 -0.59
CA LEU A 68 11.06 -8.22 -0.41
C LEU A 68 12.48 -8.55 -0.90
N ASP A 69 12.83 -9.84 -0.95
CA ASP A 69 14.11 -10.34 -1.45
C ASP A 69 14.12 -10.48 -2.98
N ASP A 70 12.97 -10.35 -3.66
CA ASP A 70 12.88 -10.42 -5.11
C ASP A 70 13.54 -9.21 -5.77
N GLY A 71 14.26 -9.45 -6.87
CA GLY A 71 14.98 -8.42 -7.63
C GLY A 71 14.10 -7.47 -8.44
N GLU A 72 12.79 -7.69 -8.47
CA GLU A 72 11.84 -6.97 -9.33
C GLU A 72 11.39 -5.62 -8.76
N TRP A 73 11.57 -5.40 -7.46
CA TRP A 73 11.13 -4.19 -6.77
C TRP A 73 12.16 -3.06 -6.85
N THR A 74 11.69 -1.83 -7.00
CA THR A 74 12.53 -0.66 -6.71
C THR A 74 12.77 -0.53 -5.20
N ASN A 75 13.78 0.25 -4.80
CA ASN A 75 14.00 0.55 -3.38
C ASN A 75 12.79 1.23 -2.72
N GLU A 76 12.05 2.02 -3.48
CA GLU A 76 10.83 2.68 -3.00
C GLU A 76 9.69 1.69 -2.82
N ASP A 77 9.49 0.76 -3.79
CA ASP A 77 8.49 -0.31 -3.68
C ASP A 77 8.73 -1.15 -2.41
N ARG A 78 9.97 -1.60 -2.18
CA ARG A 78 10.32 -2.39 -0.98
C ARG A 78 9.96 -1.67 0.32
N LYS A 79 10.20 -0.36 0.39
CA LYS A 79 9.87 0.46 1.57
C LYS A 79 8.37 0.57 1.80
N LEU A 80 7.60 0.78 0.73
CA LEU A 80 6.14 0.82 0.82
C LEU A 80 5.55 -0.54 1.19
N ILE A 81 6.03 -1.64 0.59
CA ILE A 81 5.61 -3.00 0.95
C ILE A 81 5.91 -3.28 2.42
N ALA A 82 7.13 -2.98 2.88
CA ALA A 82 7.53 -3.22 4.26
C ALA A 82 6.73 -2.36 5.26
N LEU A 83 6.42 -1.11 4.91
CA LEU A 83 5.49 -0.30 5.70
C LEU A 83 4.09 -0.91 5.71
N ALA A 84 3.57 -1.38 4.58
CA ALA A 84 2.26 -2.00 4.50
C ALA A 84 2.19 -3.28 5.36
N PHE A 85 3.25 -4.08 5.37
CA PHE A 85 3.38 -5.22 6.30
C PHE A 85 3.42 -4.77 7.75
N ASN A 86 4.14 -3.69 8.07
CA ASN A 86 4.16 -3.13 9.42
C ASN A 86 2.76 -2.71 9.88
N LEU A 87 2.03 -2.00 9.02
CA LEU A 87 0.65 -1.59 9.25
C LEU A 87 -0.33 -2.75 9.26
N TYR A 88 0.03 -3.95 8.79
CA TYR A 88 -0.81 -5.14 8.92
C TYR A 88 -0.56 -5.87 10.24
N ASN A 89 0.70 -6.23 10.50
CA ASN A 89 1.05 -7.18 11.55
C ASN A 89 2.32 -6.83 12.35
N ASN A 90 2.67 -5.54 12.41
CA ASN A 90 3.84 -5.04 13.13
C ASN A 90 5.18 -5.58 12.60
N TYR A 91 5.25 -5.93 11.30
CA TYR A 91 6.51 -6.24 10.62
C TYR A 91 7.62 -5.23 10.95
N LYS A 92 8.82 -5.70 11.29
CA LYS A 92 9.86 -4.83 11.83
C LYS A 92 10.45 -3.92 10.76
N ILE A 93 10.18 -2.63 10.87
CA ILE A 93 10.82 -1.57 10.09
C ILE A 93 10.84 -0.27 10.90
N THR A 94 11.86 0.55 10.72
CA THR A 94 11.98 1.86 11.39
C THR A 94 11.46 3.00 10.51
N PRO A 95 11.02 4.13 11.10
CA PRO A 95 10.62 5.30 10.32
C PRO A 95 11.71 5.79 9.35
N LEU A 96 12.99 5.73 9.75
CA LEU A 96 14.08 6.16 8.89
C LEU A 96 14.23 5.25 7.65
N GLU A 97 14.09 3.93 7.83
CA GLU A 97 14.13 2.96 6.72
C GLU A 97 12.98 3.21 5.73
N VAL A 98 11.77 3.46 6.24
CA VAL A 98 10.59 3.77 5.42
C VAL A 98 10.74 5.08 4.66
N PHE A 99 11.00 6.18 5.36
CA PHE A 99 10.82 7.53 4.80
C PHE A 99 12.05 8.08 4.08
N SER A 100 13.24 7.52 4.30
CA SER A 100 14.45 8.01 3.63
C SER A 100 14.35 7.83 2.11
N GLY A 101 14.50 8.91 1.35
CA GLY A 101 14.59 8.84 -0.12
C GLY A 101 13.32 8.40 -0.85
N LEU A 102 12.14 8.45 -0.21
CA LEU A 102 10.87 8.36 -0.92
C LEU A 102 10.67 9.60 -1.81
N SER A 103 10.04 9.41 -2.97
CA SER A 103 9.45 10.52 -3.72
C SER A 103 8.34 11.18 -2.89
N LYS A 104 7.97 12.40 -3.28
CA LYS A 104 6.90 13.14 -2.60
C LYS A 104 5.58 12.37 -2.59
N ASP A 105 5.23 11.72 -3.71
CA ASP A 105 3.96 11.01 -3.84
C ASP A 105 3.94 9.75 -2.97
N SER A 106 5.02 8.97 -2.97
CA SER A 106 5.13 7.79 -2.10
C SER A 106 5.21 8.15 -0.62
N PHE A 107 5.82 9.30 -0.28
CA PHE A 107 5.81 9.82 1.09
C PHE A 107 4.39 10.16 1.55
N LEU A 108 3.60 10.84 0.70
CA LEU A 108 2.21 11.16 1.01
C LEU A 108 1.34 9.91 1.11
N LEU A 109 1.55 8.93 0.22
CA LEU A 109 0.87 7.63 0.28
C LEU A 109 1.18 6.88 1.59
N ALA A 110 2.44 6.86 2.01
CA ALA A 110 2.86 6.26 3.27
C ALA A 110 2.19 6.92 4.48
N LEU A 111 2.12 8.26 4.51
CA LEU A 111 1.41 8.99 5.57
C LEU A 111 -0.09 8.69 5.56
N ALA A 112 -0.73 8.68 4.40
CA ALA A 112 -2.15 8.38 4.28
C ALA A 112 -2.48 6.96 4.79
N GLY A 113 -1.64 5.96 4.47
CA GLY A 113 -1.80 4.60 5.01
C GLY A 113 -1.67 4.54 6.54
N ILE A 114 -0.74 5.30 7.13
CA ILE A 114 -0.61 5.40 8.59
C ILE A 114 -1.86 6.04 9.21
N VAL A 115 -2.38 7.11 8.58
CA VAL A 115 -3.62 7.77 9.02
C VAL A 115 -4.79 6.78 8.97
N GLU A 116 -4.91 6.01 7.89
CA GLU A 116 -5.95 5.00 7.72
C GLU A 116 -5.91 3.94 8.84
N ARG A 117 -4.71 3.50 9.24
CA ARG A 117 -4.55 2.53 10.33
C ARG A 117 -4.98 3.07 11.70
N ILE A 118 -4.83 4.38 11.94
CA ILE A 118 -4.97 5.00 13.26
C ILE A 118 -6.35 5.63 13.45
N TYR A 119 -6.91 6.26 12.42
CA TYR A 119 -8.02 7.21 12.56
C TYR A 119 -9.27 6.89 11.75
N SER A 120 -9.21 6.02 10.75
CA SER A 120 -10.36 5.61 9.94
C SER A 120 -11.09 4.44 10.57
#